data_AF-A0A973PVK9-F1
#
_entry.id   AF-A0A973PVK9-F1
#
_cell.length_a   1.000
_cell.length_b   1.000
_cell.length_c   1.000
_cell.angle_alpha   90.00
_cell.angle_beta   90.00
_cell.angle_gamma   90.00
#
_symmetry.space_group_name_H-M   'P 1'
#
loop_
_entity.id
_entity.type
_entity.pdbx_description
1 polymer ?
#
loop_
_entity_poly.entity_id
_entity_poly.type
_entity_poly.pdbx_seq_one_letter_code
_entity_poly.pdbx_strand_id
1 'polypeptide(L)'
;MYSRARSEPWQIEIEPEVRQWLELLPDQHYDRAERAADMLAAAPTTLGEPFSRHLGGGLRELRFVLEGNAVRITYWLAPGRRIVLLTVFRKTRQRETAEIERAHQAQKVCEADHPPAAHSYDRAKEERP
;
A
#
# COMPACT_ATOMS: atom_id res chain seq x y z
N MET A 1 -10.99 -12.62 -31.82
CA MET A 1 -11.34 -13.09 -30.47
C MET A 1 -10.10 -12.93 -29.59
N TYR A 2 -9.85 -11.73 -29.06
CA TYR A 2 -8.67 -11.51 -28.21
C TYR A 2 -8.98 -12.06 -26.81
N SER A 3 -8.32 -13.17 -26.48
CA SER A 3 -8.22 -13.64 -25.10
C SER A 3 -7.64 -12.49 -24.27
N ARG A 4 -8.46 -11.94 -23.37
CA ARG A 4 -8.01 -10.96 -22.39
C ARG A 4 -7.11 -11.74 -21.44
N ALA A 5 -5.80 -11.67 -21.62
CA ALA A 5 -4.85 -12.18 -20.65
C ALA A 5 -5.25 -11.56 -19.30
N ARG A 6 -5.78 -12.39 -18.39
CA ARG A 6 -6.03 -11.97 -17.01
C ARG A 6 -4.65 -11.70 -16.44
N SER A 7 -4.23 -10.45 -16.49
CA SER A 7 -2.95 -10.03 -15.95
C SER A 7 -2.99 -10.33 -14.45
N GLU A 8 -1.96 -10.98 -13.91
CA GLU A 8 -1.91 -11.34 -12.50
C GLU A 8 -2.19 -10.12 -11.61
N PRO A 9 -3.03 -10.28 -10.56
CA PRO A 9 -3.38 -9.18 -9.68
C PRO A 9 -2.12 -8.64 -8.99
N TRP A 10 -2.11 -7.35 -8.70
CA TRP A 10 -1.04 -6.79 -7.88
C TRP A 10 -1.13 -7.34 -6.46
N GLN A 11 0.02 -7.73 -5.89
CA GLN A 11 0.08 -8.17 -4.50
C GLN A 11 0.38 -6.99 -3.59
N ILE A 12 -0.34 -6.90 -2.47
CA ILE A 12 -0.06 -5.92 -1.43
C ILE A 12 0.80 -6.58 -0.36
N GLU A 13 1.95 -5.97 -0.09
CA GLU A 13 2.83 -6.30 1.03
C GLU A 13 2.77 -5.16 2.05
N ILE A 14 2.94 -5.48 3.33
CA ILE A 14 2.89 -4.50 4.41
C ILE A 14 4.14 -4.59 5.28
N GLU A 15 4.78 -3.44 5.47
CA GLU A 15 5.86 -3.28 6.42
C GLU A 15 5.34 -3.29 7.87
N PRO A 16 6.20 -3.59 8.87
CA PRO A 16 5.78 -3.77 10.25
C PRO A 16 4.97 -2.62 10.86
N GLU A 17 5.25 -1.37 10.47
CA GLU A 17 4.52 -0.21 10.98
C GLU A 17 3.05 -0.21 10.54
N VAL A 18 2.80 -0.45 9.25
CA VAL A 18 1.43 -0.50 8.71
C VAL A 18 0.68 -1.68 9.31
N ARG A 19 1.35 -2.83 9.49
CA ARG A 19 0.78 -4.01 10.15
C ARG A 19 0.33 -3.69 11.58
N GLN A 20 1.24 -3.17 12.42
CA GLN A 20 0.93 -2.82 13.80
C GLN A 20 -0.19 -1.78 13.89
N TRP A 21 -0.21 -0.81 12.98
CA TRP A 21 -1.28 0.16 12.92
C TRP A 21 -2.64 -0.47 12.60
N LEU A 22 -2.71 -1.36 11.61
CA LEU A 22 -3.93 -2.08 11.24
C LEU A 22 -4.47 -2.95 12.38
N GLU A 23 -3.59 -3.65 13.11
CA GLU A 23 -3.95 -4.51 14.25
C GLU A 23 -4.61 -3.75 15.41
N LEU A 24 -4.36 -2.43 15.49
CA LEU A 24 -4.89 -1.57 16.56
C LEU A 24 -6.13 -0.77 16.12
N LEU A 25 -6.59 -0.93 14.88
CA LEU A 25 -7.77 -0.21 14.39
C LEU A 25 -9.06 -0.88 14.89
N PRO A 26 -10.08 -0.08 15.27
CA PRO A 26 -11.45 -0.57 15.33
C PRO A 26 -11.91 -1.08 13.95
N ASP A 27 -12.78 -2.09 13.92
CA ASP A 27 -13.26 -2.74 12.68
C ASP A 27 -13.71 -1.74 11.60
N GLN A 28 -14.49 -0.73 11.97
CA GLN A 28 -14.96 0.31 11.03
C GLN A 28 -13.84 1.08 10.33
N HIS A 29 -12.71 1.26 11.02
CA HIS A 29 -11.52 1.91 10.48
C HIS A 29 -10.68 0.96 9.66
N TYR A 30 -10.58 -0.30 10.08
CA TYR A 30 -9.94 -1.35 9.32
C TYR A 30 -10.60 -1.49 7.95
N ASP A 31 -11.93 -1.61 7.89
CA ASP A 31 -12.69 -1.70 6.63
C ASP A 31 -12.43 -0.49 5.70
N ARG A 32 -12.21 0.68 6.28
CA ARG A 32 -11.93 1.91 5.52
C ARG A 32 -10.50 1.90 4.96
N ALA A 33 -9.54 1.39 5.71
CA ALA A 33 -8.18 1.16 5.24
C ALA A 33 -8.15 0.09 4.13
N GLU A 34 -8.86 -1.02 4.33
CA GLU A 34 -8.98 -2.11 3.35
C GLU A 34 -9.55 -1.60 2.02
N ARG A 35 -10.67 -0.88 2.03
CA ARG A 35 -11.24 -0.28 0.80
C ARG A 35 -10.28 0.69 0.10
N ALA A 36 -9.46 1.42 0.84
CA ALA A 36 -8.46 2.30 0.26
C ALA A 36 -7.33 1.48 -0.42
N ALA A 37 -6.92 0.37 0.20
CA ALA A 37 -5.95 -0.56 -0.35
C ALA A 37 -6.49 -1.29 -1.59
N ASP A 38 -7.76 -1.71 -1.60
CA ASP A 38 -8.43 -2.32 -2.76
C ASP A 38 -8.47 -1.37 -3.96
N MET A 39 -8.83 -0.10 -3.72
CA MET A 39 -8.81 0.93 -4.76
C MET A 39 -7.40 1.11 -5.35
N LEU A 40 -6.37 1.04 -4.50
CA LEU A 40 -4.98 1.08 -4.93
C LEU A 40 -4.60 -0.17 -5.75
N ALA A 41 -4.97 -1.38 -5.31
CA ALA A 41 -4.71 -2.63 -6.03
C ALA A 41 -5.41 -2.69 -7.40
N ALA A 42 -6.57 -2.05 -7.54
CA ALA A 42 -7.32 -1.99 -8.80
C ALA A 42 -6.67 -1.06 -9.84
N ALA A 43 -5.97 -0.01 -9.40
CA ALA A 43 -5.39 1.02 -10.27
C ALA A 43 -3.97 1.47 -9.83
N PRO A 44 -3.01 0.57 -9.60
CA PRO A 44 -1.78 0.89 -8.87
C PRO A 44 -0.86 1.87 -9.59
N THR A 45 -0.85 1.84 -10.92
CA THR A 45 -0.03 2.73 -11.74
C THR A 45 -0.74 4.03 -12.14
N THR A 46 -2.07 4.07 -12.03
CA THR A 46 -2.92 5.17 -12.53
C THR A 46 -3.70 5.91 -11.45
N LEU A 47 -3.74 5.39 -10.21
CA LEU A 47 -4.38 6.08 -9.09
C LEU A 47 -3.63 7.38 -8.77
N GLY A 48 -4.31 8.49 -9.01
CA GLY A 48 -3.82 9.85 -8.78
C GLY A 48 -4.66 10.60 -7.74
N GLU A 49 -4.56 11.93 -7.75
CA GLU A 49 -5.29 12.76 -6.81
C GLU A 49 -6.82 12.65 -7.01
N PRO A 50 -7.63 12.72 -5.93
CA PRO A 50 -7.26 13.07 -4.55
C PRO A 50 -6.76 11.90 -3.69
N PHE A 51 -6.77 10.67 -4.22
CA PHE A 51 -6.55 9.45 -3.45
C PHE A 51 -5.09 9.06 -3.34
N SER A 52 -4.27 9.45 -4.30
CA SER A 52 -2.86 9.11 -4.34
C SER A 52 -2.04 10.31 -4.81
N ARG A 53 -0.84 10.47 -4.27
CA ARG A 53 0.07 11.54 -4.66
C ARG A 53 1.52 11.07 -4.64
N HIS A 54 2.32 11.53 -5.60
CA HIS A 54 3.76 11.32 -5.60
C HIS A 54 4.47 12.18 -4.54
N LEU A 55 5.45 11.58 -3.86
CA LEU A 55 6.30 12.21 -2.84
C LEU A 55 7.77 12.35 -3.28
N GLY A 56 8.03 12.19 -4.59
CA GLY A 56 9.37 12.19 -5.18
C GLY A 56 9.96 10.78 -5.33
N GLY A 57 10.81 10.57 -6.33
CA GLY A 57 11.33 9.25 -6.68
C GLY A 57 10.21 8.25 -6.97
N GLY A 58 10.34 7.03 -6.43
CA GLY A 58 9.31 5.98 -6.51
C GLY A 58 8.23 6.04 -5.42
N LEU A 59 8.38 6.94 -4.43
CA LEU A 59 7.52 7.02 -3.26
C LEU A 59 6.20 7.72 -3.56
N ARG A 60 5.10 7.16 -3.05
CA ARG A 60 3.74 7.68 -3.17
C ARG A 60 3.05 7.63 -1.80
N GLU A 61 2.01 8.43 -1.63
CA GLU A 61 1.07 8.33 -0.51
C GLU A 61 -0.33 7.97 -0.99
N LEU A 62 -0.98 7.07 -0.26
CA LEU A 62 -2.41 6.79 -0.31
C LEU A 62 -3.11 7.69 0.71
N ARG A 63 -4.21 8.32 0.30
CA ARG A 63 -4.89 9.40 1.02
C ARG A 63 -6.33 9.01 1.31
N PHE A 64 -6.67 8.94 2.59
CA PHE A 64 -8.05 8.69 3.04
C PHE A 64 -8.31 9.37 4.39
N VAL A 65 -9.51 9.20 4.91
CA VAL A 65 -9.97 9.81 6.16
C VAL A 65 -10.53 8.72 7.07
N LEU A 66 -10.14 8.74 8.35
CA LEU A 66 -10.69 7.94 9.45
C LEU A 66 -11.21 8.88 10.52
N GLU A 67 -12.50 8.80 10.87
CA GLU A 67 -13.12 9.66 11.91
C GLU A 67 -12.77 11.16 11.77
N GLY A 68 -12.85 11.70 10.55
CA GLY A 68 -12.51 13.10 10.27
C GLY A 68 -11.01 13.42 10.23
N ASN A 69 -10.14 12.48 10.58
CA ASN A 69 -8.69 12.64 10.51
C ASN A 69 -8.16 12.22 9.14
N ALA A 70 -7.41 13.11 8.48
CA ALA A 70 -6.71 12.77 7.25
C ALA A 70 -5.54 11.83 7.56
N VAL A 71 -5.59 10.61 7.03
CA VAL A 71 -4.56 9.57 7.19
C VAL A 71 -3.83 9.36 5.87
N ARG A 72 -2.54 9.05 5.97
CA ARG A 72 -1.67 8.73 4.85
C ARG A 72 -0.99 7.40 5.10
N ILE A 73 -0.99 6.54 4.10
CA ILE A 73 -0.11 5.37 4.04
C ILE A 73 0.85 5.60 2.88
N THR A 74 2.16 5.57 3.13
CA THR A 74 3.14 5.65 2.06
C THR A 74 3.34 4.28 1.43
N TYR A 75 3.62 4.25 0.14
CA TYR A 75 3.85 3.03 -0.61
C TYR A 75 4.78 3.25 -1.80
N TRP A 76 5.31 2.16 -2.33
CA TRP A 76 5.99 2.15 -3.61
C TRP A 76 5.57 0.93 -4.43
N LEU A 77 5.81 1.00 -5.73
CA LEU A 77 5.53 -0.09 -6.67
C LEU A 77 6.83 -0.86 -6.92
N ALA A 78 6.96 -2.02 -6.28
CA ALA A 78 8.13 -2.87 -6.38
C ALA A 78 8.04 -3.79 -7.62
N PRO A 79 9.19 -4.30 -8.12
CA PRO A 79 9.20 -5.29 -9.20
C PRO A 79 8.33 -6.51 -8.88
N GLY A 80 7.74 -7.12 -9.92
CA GLY A 80 6.87 -8.29 -9.76
C GLY A 80 5.41 -7.95 -9.41
N ARG A 81 4.92 -6.76 -9.79
CA ARG A 81 3.54 -6.30 -9.54
C ARG A 81 3.20 -6.26 -8.04
N ARG A 82 4.12 -5.72 -7.24
CA ARG A 82 3.96 -5.60 -5.80
C ARG A 82 3.75 -4.16 -5.39
N ILE A 83 2.84 -3.95 -4.46
CA ILE A 83 2.56 -2.67 -3.80
C ILE A 83 2.99 -2.85 -2.36
N VAL A 84 4.07 -2.20 -1.95
CA VAL A 84 4.55 -2.32 -0.57
C VAL A 84 4.11 -1.09 0.21
N LEU A 85 3.24 -1.28 1.22
CA LEU A 85 2.83 -0.24 2.15
C LEU A 85 3.90 -0.10 3.23
N LEU A 86 4.50 1.09 3.34
CA LEU A 86 5.74 1.32 4.11
C LEU A 86 5.46 1.93 5.49
N THR A 87 4.87 3.13 5.51
CA THR A 87 4.66 3.91 6.73
C THR A 87 3.26 4.50 6.78
N VAL A 88 2.78 4.85 7.97
CA VAL A 88 1.47 5.48 8.16
C VAL A 88 1.59 6.70 9.06
N PHE A 89 0.88 7.77 8.73
CA PHE A 89 0.82 8.97 9.57
C PHE A 89 -0.50 9.71 9.41
N ARG A 90 -0.85 10.49 10.43
CA ARG A 90 -1.96 11.46 10.36
C ARG A 90 -1.39 12.78 9.84
N LYS A 91 -2.10 13.41 8.92
CA LYS A 91 -1.74 14.74 8.45
C LYS A 91 -2.11 15.77 9.51
N THR A 92 -1.12 16.40 10.11
CA THR A 92 -1.24 17.42 11.16
C THR A 92 -0.93 18.83 10.65
N ARG A 93 -0.15 18.95 9.56
CA ARG A 93 0.29 20.23 8.96
C ARG A 93 0.32 20.17 7.44
N GLN A 94 0.52 21.31 6.76
CA GLN A 94 0.53 21.34 5.29
C GLN A 94 1.71 20.57 4.66
N ARG A 95 2.87 20.56 5.32
CA ARG A 95 4.08 19.88 4.86
C ARG A 95 4.57 18.93 5.95
N GLU A 96 4.59 17.64 5.67
CA GLU A 96 5.00 16.59 6.60
C GLU A 96 6.44 16.11 6.31
N THR A 97 7.41 17.03 6.24
CA THR A 97 8.77 16.73 5.75
C THR A 97 9.42 15.53 6.46
N ALA A 98 9.32 15.47 7.78
CA ALA A 98 9.89 14.38 8.58
C ALA A 98 9.24 13.01 8.27
N GLU A 99 7.92 12.98 8.04
CA GLU A 99 7.23 11.74 7.67
C GLU A 99 7.62 11.29 6.25
N ILE A 100 7.81 12.24 5.33
CA ILE A 100 8.26 11.97 3.96
C ILE A 100 9.70 11.42 3.98
N GLU A 101 10.60 12.02 4.76
CA GLU A 101 11.98 11.53 4.93
C GLU A 101 12.02 10.13 5.54
N ARG A 102 11.21 9.88 6.56
CA ARG A 102 11.06 8.55 7.19
C ARG A 102 10.56 7.51 6.21
N ALA A 103 9.59 7.86 5.38
CA ALA A 103 9.05 6.99 4.34
C ALA A 103 10.08 6.70 3.23
N HIS A 104 10.88 7.68 2.82
CA HIS A 104 12.01 7.47 1.90
C HIS A 104 13.06 6.53 2.50
N GLN A 105 13.35 6.65 3.79
CA GLN A 105 14.27 5.74 4.46
C GLN A 105 13.71 4.31 4.54
N ALA A 106 12.41 4.16 4.87
CA ALA A 106 11.74 2.87 4.86
C ALA A 106 11.75 2.23 3.46
N GLN A 107 11.51 3.02 2.40
CA GLN A 107 11.61 2.54 1.03
C GLN A 107 13.01 1.99 0.72
N LYS A 108 14.07 2.72 1.07
CA LYS A 108 15.46 2.29 0.80
C LYS A 108 15.80 0.98 1.49
N VAL A 109 15.38 0.81 2.75
CA VAL A 109 15.59 -0.44 3.51
C VAL A 109 14.81 -1.58 2.85
N CYS A 110 13.52 -1.37 2.59
CA CYS A 110 12.67 -2.33 1.89
C CYS A 110 13.25 -2.74 0.53
N GLU A 111 13.70 -1.80 -0.30
CA GLU A 111 14.30 -2.09 -1.61
C GLU A 111 15.61 -2.87 -1.52
N ALA A 112 16.43 -2.64 -0.48
CA ALA A 112 17.67 -3.37 -0.25
C ALA A 112 17.45 -4.80 0.27
N ASP A 113 16.43 -5.00 1.10
CA ASP A 113 16.17 -6.27 1.80
C ASP A 113 15.20 -7.21 1.05
N HIS A 114 14.59 -6.76 -0.06
CA HIS A 114 13.68 -7.59 -0.88
C HIS A 114 14.37 -8.23 -2.09
N PRO A 115 14.90 -9.46 -2.01
CA PRO A 115 14.99 -10.29 -3.21
C PRO A 115 13.55 -10.57 -3.74
N PRO A 116 13.36 -10.86 -5.04
CA PRO A 116 12.06 -11.26 -5.57
C PRO A 116 11.50 -12.41 -4.74
N ALA A 117 10.26 -12.28 -4.26
CA ALA A 117 9.64 -13.23 -3.34
C ALA A 117 9.75 -14.68 -3.85
N ALA A 118 10.36 -15.56 -3.06
CA ALA A 118 10.39 -17.00 -3.31
C ALA A 118 9.06 -17.69 -2.94
N HIS A 119 8.13 -16.98 -2.31
CA HIS A 119 6.84 -17.50 -1.88
C HIS A 119 5.70 -16.56 -2.25
N SER A 120 4.96 -16.94 -3.29
CA SER A 120 3.65 -16.37 -3.62
C SER A 120 2.59 -16.95 -2.69
N TYR A 121 1.79 -16.10 -2.06
CA TYR A 121 0.56 -16.55 -1.39
C TYR A 121 -0.44 -16.99 -2.47
N ASP A 122 -0.63 -18.30 -2.61
CA ASP A 122 -1.54 -18.89 -3.60
C ASP A 122 -2.90 -19.13 -2.94
N ARG A 123 -3.89 -18.28 -3.27
CA ARG A 123 -5.28 -18.45 -2.83
C ARG A 123 -6.01 -19.38 -3.80
N ALA A 124 -5.50 -20.60 -3.99
CA ALA A 124 -6.18 -21.64 -4.75
C ALA A 124 -6.82 -22.64 -3.77
N LYS A 125 -8.12 -22.41 -3.53
CA LYS A 125 -9.13 -23.21 -2.84
C LYS A 125 -8.76 -24.65 -2.43
N GLU A 126 -8.89 -24.93 -1.14
CA GLU A 126 -9.35 -26.22 -0.65
C GLU A 126 -10.81 -26.43 -1.11
N GLU A 127 -11.01 -27.28 -2.11
CA GLU A 127 -12.28 -27.98 -2.32
C GLU A 127 -11.95 -29.47 -2.46
N ARG A 128 -12.05 -30.20 -1.34
CA ARG A 128 -12.31 -31.64 -1.27
C ARG A 128 -13.03 -31.95 0.06
N PRO A 129 -13.89 -32.96 0.14
CA PRO A 129 -14.06 -34.09 -0.78
C PRO A 129 -15.31 -34.06 -1.66
#